data_AF-A0A2M6ZW22-F1
#
_entry.id   AF-A0A2M6ZW22-F1
#
_cell.length_a   1.000
_cell.length_b   1.000
_cell.length_c   1.000
_cell.angle_alpha   90.00
_cell.angle_beta   90.00
_cell.angle_gamma   90.00
#
_symmetry.space_group_name_H-M   'P 1'
#
loop_
_entity.id
_entity.type
_entity.pdbx_description
1 polymer ?
#
loop_
_entity_poly.entity_id
_entity_poly.type
_entity_poly.pdbx_seq_one_letter_code
_entity_poly.pdbx_strand_id
1 'polypeptide(L)'
;DMNSFTENQQKFLNEISDYIRKEGRSPTTRELQERLNLQSPRSVAQYLEALEKAGYIQRGRGARNIQLAENYHRQNEASPPKVFISYSHDSLEHKKWVKNLASKLRDAGVNAILDQWELRLGEDVALFMEHGIEDADYVLVICTDTYIRKAEGGFGGVGYERLIVTSEFIEDIGSAKFIPIVKDVTGLKKTPRFLSTRKRIEVVDGEIDEKIFQDLLMTLYEAPELPPPLGNNPFINKKESKSVDQLPNITVDVGDAAEIYDIAVQLTRQIDMPGWRQLIKKIRVPVNNALLQWRIHIEQTQEGSKDWKERVDGAMQCAAPLFAIALAGIESGRPEFSDQRALFDDLYNISGWNRAGLMSVVKTPTALGYFYHSLHGAMCSLIGNYETALKLVDIVVKVGEAGHYAPIYQHHGLMGWTSALNDTVSGAWKFLSESADRWPWLEKIFGGSAQYRTGLCAYYMLLSLNELVCNVTKNNNKLSDDLPDYIPLCFVTEAPEITEKAVSLLQSHSEMLQLVWERRGVKTKQILDLWPRWIKASKTWLRKVYQSPRLGHREPPHAILLMPFGEDPEFINED
;
A
#
# COMPACT_ATOMS: atom_id res chain seq x y z
N ASP A 1 -5.65 -25.02 2.81
CA ASP A 1 -5.54 -26.06 3.85
C ASP A 1 -6.79 -26.17 4.69
N MET A 2 -7.13 -27.39 5.11
CA MET A 2 -8.41 -27.75 5.75
C MET A 2 -8.61 -27.01 7.08
N ASN A 3 -9.51 -26.01 7.13
CA ASN A 3 -10.31 -25.59 8.30
C ASN A 3 -10.94 -24.19 8.09
N SER A 4 -11.77 -24.00 7.07
CA SER A 4 -12.69 -22.84 7.05
C SER A 4 -14.10 -23.31 7.36
N PHE A 5 -14.65 -22.85 8.48
CA PHE A 5 -16.07 -23.05 8.77
C PHE A 5 -16.92 -22.26 7.79
N THR A 6 -18.05 -22.85 7.40
CA THR A 6 -19.15 -22.04 6.87
C THR A 6 -19.72 -21.15 7.97
N GLU A 7 -20.26 -20.00 7.62
CA GLU A 7 -20.90 -19.06 8.56
C GLU A 7 -21.94 -19.75 9.45
N ASN A 8 -22.69 -20.70 8.89
CA ASN A 8 -23.67 -21.50 9.63
C ASN A 8 -23.04 -22.47 10.64
N GLN A 9 -21.88 -23.07 10.33
CA GLN A 9 -21.17 -23.93 11.27
C GLN A 9 -20.58 -23.13 12.43
N GLN A 10 -20.04 -21.93 12.16
CA GLN A 10 -19.53 -21.04 13.21
C GLN A 10 -20.67 -20.56 14.12
N LYS A 11 -21.80 -20.16 13.54
CA LYS A 11 -23.00 -19.79 14.30
C LYS A 11 -23.51 -20.94 15.18
N PHE A 12 -23.48 -22.16 14.66
CA PHE A 12 -23.90 -23.36 15.40
C PHE A 12 -22.95 -23.68 16.55
N LEU A 13 -21.64 -23.54 16.36
CA LEU A 13 -20.62 -23.72 17.41
C LEU A 13 -20.74 -22.67 18.52
N ASN A 14 -20.97 -21.40 18.14
CA ASN A 14 -21.18 -20.31 19.10
C ASN A 14 -22.40 -20.57 19.99
N GLU A 15 -23.52 -21.04 19.43
CA GLU A 15 -24.72 -21.36 20.22
C GLU A 15 -24.48 -22.51 21.21
N ILE A 16 -23.67 -23.52 20.84
CA ILE A 16 -23.29 -24.61 21.76
C ILE A 16 -22.48 -24.03 22.94
N SER A 17 -21.49 -23.18 22.65
CA SER A 17 -20.66 -22.57 23.69
C SER A 17 -21.48 -21.65 24.60
N ASP A 18 -22.29 -20.77 24.01
CA ASP A 18 -23.14 -19.84 24.74
C ASP A 18 -24.13 -20.57 25.65
N TYR A 19 -24.69 -21.68 25.18
CA TYR A 19 -25.57 -22.52 25.99
C TYR A 19 -24.81 -23.11 27.19
N ILE A 20 -23.64 -23.71 26.96
CA ILE A 20 -22.82 -24.30 28.04
C ILE A 20 -22.44 -23.23 29.07
N ARG A 21 -22.05 -22.05 28.61
CA ARG A 21 -21.66 -20.91 29.46
C ARG A 21 -22.84 -20.40 30.30
N LYS A 22 -24.03 -20.25 29.71
CA LYS A 22 -25.22 -19.70 30.39
C LYS A 22 -25.89 -20.70 31.33
N GLU A 23 -25.99 -21.95 30.91
CA GLU A 23 -26.79 -22.97 31.60
C GLU A 23 -25.94 -23.93 32.45
N GLY A 24 -24.60 -23.85 32.34
CA GLY A 24 -23.66 -24.73 33.06
C GLY A 24 -23.74 -26.21 32.67
N ARG A 25 -24.41 -26.54 31.55
CA ARG A 25 -24.64 -27.91 31.07
C ARG A 25 -24.68 -27.98 29.55
N SER A 26 -24.33 -29.13 28.98
CA SER A 26 -24.42 -29.36 27.53
C SER A 26 -25.86 -29.25 27.02
N PRO A 27 -26.09 -28.62 25.85
CA PRO A 27 -27.39 -28.63 25.20
C PRO A 27 -27.73 -30.02 24.66
N THR A 28 -29.03 -30.27 24.51
CA THR A 28 -29.60 -31.42 23.80
C THR A 28 -29.84 -31.09 22.33
N THR A 29 -30.02 -32.12 21.49
CA THR A 29 -30.34 -31.91 20.06
C THR A 29 -31.64 -31.14 19.83
N ARG A 30 -32.64 -31.31 20.70
CA ARG A 30 -33.92 -30.57 20.64
C ARG A 30 -33.74 -29.11 21.02
N GLU A 31 -32.96 -28.82 22.07
CA GLU A 31 -32.69 -27.44 22.50
C GLU A 31 -31.91 -26.65 21.42
N LEU A 32 -30.95 -27.30 20.75
CA LEU A 32 -30.24 -26.70 19.60
C LEU A 32 -31.17 -26.48 18.41
N GLN A 33 -32.10 -27.42 18.15
CA GLN A 33 -33.07 -27.28 17.08
C GLN A 33 -33.98 -26.07 17.30
N GLU A 34 -34.52 -25.91 18.50
CA GLU A 34 -35.42 -24.82 18.88
C GLU A 34 -34.70 -23.47 18.84
N ARG A 35 -33.51 -23.36 19.46
CA ARG A 35 -32.75 -22.10 19.54
C ARG A 35 -32.28 -21.59 18.18
N LEU A 36 -31.95 -22.50 17.26
CA LEU A 36 -31.49 -22.15 15.92
C LEU A 36 -32.61 -22.17 14.86
N ASN A 37 -33.88 -22.34 15.27
CA ASN A 37 -35.04 -22.40 14.39
C ASN A 37 -34.88 -23.41 13.22
N LEU A 38 -34.26 -24.57 13.50
CA LEU A 38 -33.97 -25.57 12.47
C LEU A 38 -35.20 -26.45 12.22
N GLN A 39 -35.60 -26.54 10.95
CA GLN A 39 -36.81 -27.26 10.51
C GLN A 39 -36.70 -28.78 10.65
N SER A 40 -35.50 -29.33 10.84
CA SER A 40 -35.29 -30.77 10.95
C SER A 40 -34.25 -31.13 12.02
N PRO A 41 -34.50 -32.17 12.84
CA PRO A 41 -33.51 -32.75 13.75
C PRO A 41 -32.27 -33.26 13.00
N ARG A 42 -32.42 -33.60 11.71
CA ARG A 42 -31.32 -34.09 10.87
C ARG A 42 -30.28 -33.00 10.60
N SER A 43 -30.70 -31.74 10.51
CA SER A 43 -29.78 -30.60 10.32
C SER A 43 -28.87 -30.41 11.53
N VAL A 44 -29.42 -30.55 12.74
CA VAL A 44 -28.65 -30.54 13.99
C VAL A 44 -27.59 -31.64 13.99
N ALA A 45 -27.96 -32.85 13.57
CA ALA A 45 -27.02 -33.97 13.49
C ALA A 45 -25.86 -33.71 12.50
N GLN A 46 -26.15 -33.11 11.34
CA GLN A 46 -25.14 -32.76 10.33
C GLN A 46 -24.15 -31.70 10.82
N TYR A 47 -24.63 -30.65 11.50
CA TYR A 47 -23.73 -29.64 12.07
C TYR A 47 -22.86 -30.23 13.18
N LEU A 48 -23.44 -31.04 14.07
CA LEU A 48 -22.68 -31.72 15.11
C LEU A 48 -21.62 -32.67 14.55
N GLU A 49 -21.93 -33.41 13.48
CA GLU A 49 -20.97 -34.30 12.81
C GLU A 49 -19.83 -33.52 12.13
N ALA A 50 -20.15 -32.39 11.49
CA ALA A 50 -19.14 -31.53 10.89
C ALA A 50 -18.19 -30.90 11.94
N LEU A 51 -18.73 -30.42 13.06
CA LEU A 51 -17.95 -29.83 14.15
C LEU A 51 -17.10 -30.87 14.89
N GLU A 52 -17.61 -32.09 15.06
CA GLU A 52 -16.88 -33.20 15.66
C GLU A 52 -15.75 -33.67 14.74
N LYS A 53 -16.01 -33.80 13.44
CA LYS A 53 -14.97 -34.14 12.44
C LYS A 53 -13.87 -33.08 12.37
N ALA A 54 -14.20 -31.82 12.59
CA ALA A 54 -13.24 -30.72 12.67
C ALA A 54 -12.51 -30.64 14.03
N GLY A 55 -12.90 -31.46 15.02
CA GLY A 55 -12.26 -31.53 16.33
C GLY A 55 -12.59 -30.38 17.28
N TYR A 56 -13.70 -29.66 17.07
CA TYR A 56 -14.13 -28.53 17.91
C TYR A 56 -15.11 -28.95 19.01
N ILE A 57 -15.76 -30.10 18.84
CA ILE A 57 -16.60 -30.72 19.86
C ILE A 57 -16.31 -32.21 19.96
N GLN A 58 -16.66 -32.81 21.09
CA GLN A 58 -16.70 -34.26 21.30
C GLN A 58 -18.09 -34.67 21.77
N ARG A 59 -18.67 -35.74 21.20
CA ARG A 59 -19.97 -36.26 21.62
C ARG A 59 -19.85 -37.60 22.34
N GLY A 60 -20.40 -37.67 23.55
CA GLY A 60 -20.55 -38.90 24.33
C GLY A 60 -21.94 -39.54 24.21
N ARG A 61 -22.14 -40.67 24.89
CA ARG A 61 -23.44 -41.37 24.91
C ARG A 61 -24.45 -40.65 25.80
N GLY A 62 -25.58 -40.21 25.26
CA GLY A 62 -26.68 -39.59 26.04
C GLY A 62 -27.04 -38.18 25.55
N ALA A 63 -28.12 -37.60 26.10
CA ALA A 63 -28.70 -36.37 25.56
C ALA A 63 -27.88 -35.08 25.83
N ARG A 64 -27.01 -35.07 26.85
CA ARG A 64 -26.24 -33.89 27.30
C ARG A 64 -24.74 -34.17 27.40
N ASN A 65 -24.18 -34.76 26.36
CA ASN A 65 -22.78 -35.15 26.34
C ASN A 65 -22.03 -34.52 25.16
N ILE A 66 -22.33 -33.28 24.82
CA ILE A 66 -21.54 -32.47 23.89
C ILE A 66 -20.54 -31.67 24.73
N GLN A 67 -19.25 -31.87 24.48
CA GLN A 67 -18.16 -31.14 25.14
C GLN A 67 -17.40 -30.33 24.10
N LEU A 68 -16.96 -29.13 24.49
CA LEU A 68 -16.05 -28.33 23.66
C LEU A 68 -14.67 -28.99 23.71
N ALA A 69 -14.03 -29.12 22.56
CA ALA A 69 -12.78 -29.87 22.41
C ALA A 69 -11.56 -28.94 22.33
N GLU A 70 -10.37 -29.53 22.28
CA GLU A 70 -9.09 -28.81 22.34
C GLU A 70 -8.97 -27.73 21.25
N ASN A 71 -9.47 -27.96 20.02
CA ASN A 71 -9.42 -26.94 18.95
C ASN A 71 -10.34 -25.75 19.23
N TYR A 72 -11.46 -25.95 19.95
CA TYR A 72 -12.33 -24.84 20.38
C TYR A 72 -11.62 -23.97 21.42
N HIS A 73 -10.94 -24.60 22.39
CA HIS A 73 -10.16 -23.89 23.39
C HIS A 73 -8.96 -23.19 22.76
N ARG A 74 -8.27 -23.83 21.81
CA ARG A 74 -7.15 -23.23 21.06
C ARG A 74 -7.58 -22.06 20.14
N GLN A 75 -8.83 -22.05 19.66
CA GLN A 75 -9.43 -20.92 18.93
C GLN A 75 -9.83 -19.77 19.88
N ASN A 76 -10.21 -20.06 21.13
CA ASN A 76 -10.69 -19.06 22.10
C ASN A 76 -9.65 -18.68 23.17
N GLU A 77 -8.50 -19.35 23.23
CA GLU A 77 -7.31 -18.90 23.96
C GLU A 77 -6.52 -17.93 23.08
N ALA A 78 -7.17 -16.81 22.71
CA ALA A 78 -6.43 -15.60 22.42
C ALA A 78 -6.05 -15.00 23.78
N SER A 79 -4.76 -14.73 24.01
CA SER A 79 -4.33 -13.89 25.13
C SER A 79 -5.15 -12.59 25.15
N PRO A 80 -5.57 -12.10 26.33
CA PRO A 80 -6.37 -10.88 26.41
C PRO A 80 -5.62 -9.74 25.69
N PRO A 81 -6.30 -8.93 24.85
CA PRO A 81 -5.64 -7.91 24.04
C PRO A 81 -4.86 -6.96 24.96
N LYS A 82 -3.60 -6.75 24.62
CA LYS A 82 -2.70 -5.85 25.36
C LYS A 82 -2.89 -4.44 24.85
N VAL A 83 -3.18 -3.53 25.77
CA VAL A 83 -3.47 -2.14 25.44
C VAL A 83 -2.57 -1.22 26.24
N PHE A 84 -1.71 -0.47 25.56
CA PHE A 84 -0.89 0.56 26.19
C PHE A 84 -1.61 1.90 26.19
N ILE A 85 -1.59 2.61 27.32
CA ILE A 85 -2.23 3.92 27.43
C ILE A 85 -1.16 5.01 27.50
N SER A 86 -1.00 5.72 26.37
CA SER A 86 -0.09 6.86 26.24
C SER A 86 -0.82 8.16 26.59
N TYR A 87 -0.35 8.87 27.60
CA TYR A 87 -0.95 10.13 28.07
C TYR A 87 0.12 11.06 28.68
N SER A 88 -0.21 12.34 28.82
CA SER A 88 0.65 13.32 29.49
C SER A 88 0.22 13.55 30.94
N HIS A 89 1.19 13.82 31.81
CA HIS A 89 0.94 14.07 33.24
C HIS A 89 0.41 15.50 33.48
N ASP A 90 -0.80 15.77 33.00
CA ASP A 90 -1.37 17.13 32.97
C ASP A 90 -1.81 17.63 34.35
N SER A 91 -2.59 16.82 35.07
CA SER A 91 -3.12 17.15 36.39
C SER A 91 -3.42 15.88 37.19
N LEU A 92 -3.59 16.02 38.51
CA LEU A 92 -3.97 14.88 39.36
C LEU A 92 -5.35 14.31 38.97
N GLU A 93 -6.27 15.17 38.55
CA GLU A 93 -7.59 14.78 38.06
C GLU A 93 -7.48 13.99 36.75
N HIS A 94 -6.67 14.46 35.80
CA HIS A 94 -6.39 13.74 34.55
C HIS A 94 -5.77 12.36 34.83
N LYS A 95 -4.79 12.27 35.73
CA LYS A 95 -4.18 10.99 36.14
C LYS A 95 -5.21 10.01 36.70
N LYS A 96 -6.10 10.49 37.58
CA LYS A 96 -7.20 9.67 38.13
C LYS A 96 -8.16 9.21 37.04
N TRP A 97 -8.51 10.09 36.11
CA TRP A 97 -9.37 9.75 34.98
C TRP A 97 -8.77 8.65 34.10
N VAL A 98 -7.49 8.77 33.73
CA VAL A 98 -6.78 7.76 32.93
C VAL A 98 -6.74 6.42 33.67
N LYS A 99 -6.47 6.43 34.98
CA LYS A 99 -6.49 5.23 35.82
C LYS A 99 -7.87 4.56 35.86
N ASN A 100 -8.94 5.34 35.92
CA ASN A 100 -10.31 4.81 35.90
C ASN A 100 -10.64 4.18 34.55
N LEU A 101 -10.25 4.79 33.44
CA LEU A 101 -10.39 4.22 32.10
C LEU A 101 -9.62 2.88 31.98
N ALA A 102 -8.37 2.87 32.42
CA ALA A 102 -7.54 1.65 32.43
C ALA A 102 -8.18 0.53 33.28
N SER A 103 -8.75 0.89 34.44
CA SER A 103 -9.42 -0.08 35.32
C SER A 103 -10.68 -0.65 34.65
N LYS A 104 -11.50 0.20 34.02
CA LYS A 104 -12.69 -0.25 33.25
C LYS A 104 -12.32 -1.21 32.11
N LEU A 105 -11.22 -0.96 31.40
CA LEU A 105 -10.72 -1.87 30.36
C LEU A 105 -10.32 -3.23 30.95
N ARG A 106 -9.64 -3.24 32.10
CA ARG A 106 -9.26 -4.48 32.80
C ARG A 106 -10.47 -5.26 33.31
N ASP A 107 -11.46 -4.56 33.84
CA ASP A 107 -12.74 -5.16 34.27
C ASP A 107 -13.49 -5.81 33.08
N ALA A 108 -13.28 -5.28 31.86
CA ALA A 108 -13.82 -5.81 30.61
C ALA A 108 -12.95 -6.93 29.98
N GLY A 109 -11.86 -7.36 30.64
CA GLY A 109 -11.01 -8.46 30.18
C GLY A 109 -9.86 -8.06 29.25
N VAL A 110 -9.60 -6.76 29.08
CA VAL A 110 -8.47 -6.24 28.30
C VAL A 110 -7.24 -6.09 29.20
N ASN A 111 -6.06 -6.50 28.75
CA ASN A 111 -4.83 -6.29 29.50
C ASN A 111 -4.29 -4.86 29.30
N ALA A 112 -4.85 -3.88 30.04
CA ALA A 112 -4.36 -2.51 30.00
C ALA A 112 -3.05 -2.34 30.78
N ILE A 113 -2.04 -1.78 30.11
CA ILE A 113 -0.69 -1.45 30.58
C ILE A 113 -0.67 0.05 30.91
N LEU A 114 -0.29 0.40 32.14
CA LEU A 114 -0.31 1.78 32.63
C LEU A 114 0.90 2.07 33.54
N ASP A 115 1.54 3.21 33.28
CA ASP A 115 2.70 3.70 34.03
C ASP A 115 2.47 3.78 35.55
N GLN A 116 1.26 4.16 35.98
CA GLN A 116 0.87 4.27 37.39
C GLN A 116 0.86 2.94 38.15
N TRP A 117 0.90 1.80 37.45
CA TRP A 117 0.92 0.46 38.04
C TRP A 117 2.28 -0.22 37.90
N GLU A 118 2.97 0.03 36.79
CA GLU A 118 4.11 -0.77 36.36
C GLU A 118 5.47 -0.09 36.58
N LEU A 119 5.55 1.25 36.54
CA LEU A 119 6.80 1.97 36.77
C LEU A 119 7.15 2.04 38.26
N ARG A 120 8.40 1.70 38.58
CA ARG A 120 9.01 1.85 39.91
C ARG A 120 9.95 3.05 39.97
N LEU A 121 10.24 3.52 41.19
CA LEU A 121 11.20 4.60 41.40
C LEU A 121 12.58 4.19 40.87
N GLY A 122 13.13 4.99 39.96
CA GLY A 122 14.44 4.78 39.34
C GLY A 122 14.41 4.03 38.01
N GLU A 123 13.26 3.54 37.56
CA GLU A 123 13.10 2.97 36.22
C GLU A 123 13.07 4.06 35.15
N ASP A 124 13.57 3.71 33.96
CA ASP A 124 13.61 4.62 32.82
C ASP A 124 12.22 4.70 32.18
N VAL A 125 11.58 5.87 32.34
CA VAL A 125 10.24 6.16 31.78
C VAL A 125 10.24 6.01 30.26
N ALA A 126 11.34 6.36 29.61
CA ALA A 126 11.49 6.28 28.16
C ALA A 126 11.51 4.82 27.70
N LEU A 127 12.31 3.98 28.37
CA LEU A 127 12.38 2.54 28.08
C LEU A 127 11.03 1.83 28.33
N PHE A 128 10.29 2.24 29.37
CA PHE A 128 8.94 1.73 29.63
C PHE A 128 7.96 2.12 28.52
N MET A 129 8.03 3.35 28.02
CA MET A 129 7.19 3.79 26.90
C MET A 129 7.52 3.03 25.61
N GLU A 130 8.80 2.77 25.33
CA GLU A 130 9.24 2.03 24.14
C GLU A 130 8.71 0.60 24.15
N HIS A 131 9.01 -0.17 25.20
CA HIS A 131 8.49 -1.53 25.32
C HIS A 131 6.96 -1.57 25.40
N GLY A 132 6.34 -0.59 26.07
CA GLY A 132 4.89 -0.51 26.20
C GLY A 132 4.19 -0.33 24.86
N ILE A 133 4.76 0.44 23.93
CA ILE A 133 4.21 0.62 22.58
C ILE A 133 4.51 -0.63 21.73
N GLU A 134 5.73 -1.15 21.78
CA GLU A 134 6.16 -2.33 21.01
C GLU A 134 5.32 -3.58 21.32
N ASP A 135 5.15 -3.89 22.61
CA ASP A 135 4.50 -5.12 23.09
C ASP A 135 2.96 -5.08 23.06
N ALA A 136 2.36 -3.92 22.80
CA ALA A 136 0.90 -3.75 22.82
C ALA A 136 0.26 -4.01 21.45
N ASP A 137 -0.90 -4.66 21.47
CA ASP A 137 -1.73 -4.87 20.29
C ASP A 137 -2.40 -3.55 19.85
N TYR A 138 -2.77 -2.71 20.83
CA TYR A 138 -3.32 -1.38 20.61
C TYR A 138 -2.72 -0.34 21.56
N VAL A 139 -2.66 0.91 21.10
CA VAL A 139 -2.18 2.06 21.86
C VAL A 139 -3.27 3.13 21.92
N LEU A 140 -3.80 3.37 23.11
CA LEU A 140 -4.72 4.47 23.35
C LEU A 140 -3.93 5.75 23.59
N VAL A 141 -4.14 6.76 22.73
CA VAL A 141 -3.43 8.04 22.82
C VAL A 141 -4.37 9.10 23.37
N ILE A 142 -4.17 9.47 24.63
CA ILE A 142 -4.99 10.47 25.32
C ILE A 142 -4.55 11.87 24.90
N CYS A 143 -5.27 12.43 23.93
CA CYS A 143 -5.02 13.74 23.36
C CYS A 143 -5.62 14.83 24.27
N THR A 144 -4.74 15.58 24.93
CA THR A 144 -5.04 16.86 25.61
C THR A 144 -4.28 18.00 24.93
N ASP A 145 -4.60 19.26 25.26
CA ASP A 145 -3.83 20.41 24.75
C ASP A 145 -2.34 20.31 25.11
N THR A 146 -2.01 19.77 26.29
CA THR A 146 -0.63 19.56 26.73
C THR A 146 0.04 18.43 25.96
N TYR A 147 -0.65 17.30 25.77
CA TYR A 147 -0.13 16.19 24.96
C TYR A 147 0.17 16.64 23.53
N ILE A 148 -0.76 17.34 22.89
CA ILE A 148 -0.63 17.85 21.51
C ILE A 148 0.54 18.82 21.41
N ARG A 149 0.65 19.77 22.34
CA ARG A 149 1.75 20.75 22.36
C ARG A 149 3.10 20.08 22.54
N LYS A 150 3.22 19.08 23.43
CA LYS A 150 4.46 18.30 23.61
C LYS A 150 4.81 17.50 22.34
N ALA A 151 3.83 16.86 21.72
CA ALA A 151 4.02 16.09 20.50
C ALA A 151 4.42 16.96 19.29
N GLU A 152 3.92 18.20 19.19
CA GLU A 152 4.21 19.11 18.07
C GLU A 152 5.42 20.06 18.31
N GLY A 153 5.73 20.41 19.56
CA GLY A 153 6.55 21.56 19.97
C GLY A 153 8.08 21.41 19.92
N GLY A 154 8.64 20.70 18.94
CA GLY A 154 10.07 20.35 18.83
C GLY A 154 11.10 21.48 18.65
N PHE A 155 10.92 22.68 19.22
CA PHE A 155 11.95 23.72 19.30
C PHE A 155 12.42 23.89 20.75
N GLY A 156 13.43 23.11 21.14
CA GLY A 156 14.21 23.33 22.37
C GLY A 156 14.24 22.14 23.32
N GLY A 157 15.24 21.27 23.16
CA GLY A 157 15.82 20.43 24.22
C GLY A 157 14.91 19.44 24.94
N VAL A 158 15.10 18.16 24.63
CA VAL A 158 14.52 16.96 25.30
C VAL A 158 13.06 16.66 24.90
N GLY A 159 12.84 16.28 23.64
CA GLY A 159 11.55 15.77 23.15
C GLY A 159 11.63 14.28 22.81
N TYR A 160 11.91 13.44 23.81
CA TYR A 160 12.03 11.98 23.63
C TYR A 160 10.68 11.31 23.36
N GLU A 161 9.58 11.87 23.88
CA GLU A 161 8.21 11.37 23.68
C GLU A 161 7.78 11.42 22.20
N ARG A 162 8.40 12.28 21.38
CA ARG A 162 8.17 12.31 19.94
C ARG A 162 8.84 11.14 19.24
N LEU A 163 10.02 10.71 19.69
CA LEU A 163 10.86 9.72 19.02
C LEU A 163 10.21 8.33 19.02
N ILE A 164 9.76 7.85 20.19
CA ILE A 164 9.13 6.52 20.34
C ILE A 164 7.79 6.43 19.61
N VAL A 165 6.91 7.43 19.79
CA VAL A 165 5.59 7.37 19.13
C VAL A 165 5.72 7.56 17.63
N THR A 166 6.70 8.32 17.13
CA THR A 166 6.88 8.47 15.67
C THR A 166 7.65 7.33 15.03
N SER A 167 8.64 6.69 15.66
CA SER A 167 9.36 5.55 15.06
C SER A 167 8.42 4.38 14.79
N GLU A 168 7.60 4.00 15.77
CA GLU A 168 6.71 2.85 15.63
C GLU A 168 5.43 3.17 14.83
N PHE A 169 4.93 4.40 14.92
CA PHE A 169 3.85 4.88 14.05
C PHE A 169 4.28 4.96 12.57
N ILE A 170 5.57 5.16 12.28
CA ILE A 170 6.12 5.17 10.92
C ILE A 170 6.25 3.75 10.36
N GLU A 171 6.52 2.76 11.20
CA GLU A 171 6.56 1.34 10.81
C GLU A 171 5.17 0.76 10.55
N ASP A 172 4.12 1.32 11.19
CA ASP A 172 2.77 0.74 11.22
C ASP A 172 1.67 1.66 10.60
N ILE A 173 2.04 2.44 9.57
CA ILE A 173 1.17 3.44 8.89
C ILE A 173 -0.13 2.83 8.30
N GLY A 174 -0.27 1.50 8.26
CA GLY A 174 -1.49 0.79 7.84
C GLY A 174 -2.33 0.16 8.96
N SER A 175 -1.82 0.02 10.18
CA SER A 175 -2.56 -0.67 11.25
C SER A 175 -3.56 0.24 11.95
N ALA A 176 -4.56 -0.36 12.59
CA ALA A 176 -5.48 0.31 13.50
C ALA A 176 -4.92 0.39 14.94
N LYS A 177 -3.60 0.16 15.15
CA LYS A 177 -2.95 0.06 16.47
C LYS A 177 -3.17 1.31 17.32
N PHE A 178 -3.04 2.51 16.76
CA PHE A 178 -3.14 3.77 17.51
C PHE A 178 -4.56 4.36 17.49
N ILE A 179 -5.21 4.44 18.65
CA ILE A 179 -6.57 4.94 18.83
C ILE A 179 -6.56 6.27 19.59
N PRO A 180 -6.86 7.42 18.94
CA PRO A 180 -6.90 8.71 19.60
C PRO A 180 -8.14 8.87 20.49
N ILE A 181 -7.93 9.29 21.74
CA ILE A 181 -8.98 9.67 22.69
C ILE A 181 -8.81 11.15 23.05
N VAL A 182 -9.72 12.00 22.60
CA VAL A 182 -9.67 13.45 22.79
C VAL A 182 -10.37 13.83 24.07
N LYS A 183 -9.63 14.46 25.00
CA LYS A 183 -10.13 14.92 26.30
C LYS A 183 -9.78 16.39 26.52
N ASP A 184 -10.80 17.22 26.73
CA ASP A 184 -10.69 18.63 27.12
C ASP A 184 -9.75 19.47 26.23
N VAL A 185 -9.68 19.16 24.93
CA VAL A 185 -8.85 19.93 23.99
C VAL A 185 -9.58 21.20 23.59
N THR A 186 -8.98 22.35 23.85
CA THR A 186 -9.57 23.67 23.54
C THR A 186 -9.19 24.17 22.14
N GLY A 187 -8.03 23.75 21.60
CA GLY A 187 -7.55 24.15 20.28
C GLY A 187 -8.37 23.65 19.08
N LEU A 188 -8.12 24.26 17.91
CA LEU A 188 -8.68 23.82 16.61
C LEU A 188 -8.18 22.44 16.19
N LYS A 189 -6.93 22.11 16.52
CA LYS A 189 -6.38 20.78 16.34
C LYS A 189 -6.73 19.94 17.56
N LYS A 190 -7.52 18.88 17.36
CA LYS A 190 -7.95 17.98 18.43
C LYS A 190 -7.01 16.80 18.69
N THR A 191 -6.05 16.57 17.79
CA THR A 191 -5.07 15.49 17.87
C THR A 191 -3.71 15.99 17.34
N PRO A 192 -2.59 15.31 17.67
CA PRO A 192 -1.32 15.53 16.99
C PRO A 192 -1.43 15.29 15.48
N ARG A 193 -0.58 15.95 14.69
CA ARG A 193 -0.58 15.85 13.21
C ARG A 193 -0.53 14.41 12.69
N PHE A 194 0.19 13.52 13.37
CA PHE A 194 0.32 12.13 12.93
C PHE A 194 -0.97 11.31 13.11
N LEU A 195 -1.91 11.73 13.97
CA LEU A 195 -3.19 11.05 14.20
C LEU A 195 -4.39 11.73 13.51
N SER A 196 -4.18 12.78 12.71
CA SER A 196 -5.27 13.64 12.25
C SER A 196 -6.30 12.97 11.33
N THR A 197 -5.96 11.84 10.70
CA THR A 197 -6.83 11.10 9.77
C THR A 197 -7.51 9.87 10.40
N ARG A 198 -7.22 9.56 11.67
CA ARG A 198 -7.75 8.37 12.36
C ARG A 198 -9.11 8.67 13.01
N LYS A 199 -9.99 7.66 13.07
CA LYS A 199 -11.24 7.74 13.85
C LYS A 199 -10.87 7.92 15.33
N ARG A 200 -11.52 8.88 16.00
CA ARG A 200 -11.19 9.29 17.37
C ARG A 200 -12.39 9.13 18.30
N ILE A 201 -12.12 8.91 19.57
CA ILE A 201 -13.12 8.92 20.65
C ILE A 201 -13.12 10.32 21.26
N GLU A 202 -14.31 10.92 21.40
CA GLU A 202 -14.49 12.20 22.08
C GLU A 202 -14.97 11.95 23.51
N VAL A 203 -14.28 12.54 24.49
CA VAL A 203 -14.73 12.54 25.89
C VAL A 203 -15.60 13.78 26.10
N VAL A 204 -16.82 13.59 26.59
CA VAL A 204 -17.78 14.66 26.84
C VAL A 204 -18.12 14.66 28.33
N ASP A 205 -18.04 15.82 28.98
CA ASP A 205 -18.29 15.99 30.42
C ASP A 205 -17.49 15.03 31.32
N GLY A 206 -16.28 14.66 30.89
CA GLY A 206 -15.40 13.75 31.63
C GLY A 206 -15.74 12.27 31.48
N GLU A 207 -16.72 11.90 30.64
CA GLU A 207 -17.09 10.50 30.40
C GLU A 207 -17.00 10.11 28.91
N ILE A 208 -16.76 8.82 28.67
CA ILE A 208 -16.89 8.20 27.34
C ILE A 208 -18.29 7.58 27.30
N ASP A 209 -19.05 7.90 26.27
CA ASP A 209 -20.38 7.31 26.06
C ASP A 209 -20.31 5.78 26.03
N GLU A 210 -21.25 5.11 26.70
CA GLU A 210 -21.21 3.65 26.87
C GLU A 210 -21.23 2.91 25.52
N LYS A 211 -21.95 3.42 24.51
CA LYS A 211 -21.94 2.81 23.17
C LYS A 211 -20.57 2.94 22.52
N ILE A 212 -19.93 4.11 22.64
CA ILE A 212 -18.56 4.32 22.12
C ILE A 212 -17.55 3.45 22.88
N PHE A 213 -17.75 3.23 24.18
CA PHE A 213 -16.94 2.30 24.96
C PHE A 213 -17.12 0.84 24.51
N GLN A 214 -18.34 0.42 24.18
CA GLN A 214 -18.59 -0.89 23.56
C GLN A 214 -17.95 -1.01 22.16
N ASP A 215 -18.03 0.02 21.33
CA ASP A 215 -17.36 0.06 20.02
C ASP A 215 -15.83 -0.07 20.18
N LEU A 216 -15.25 0.56 21.22
CA LEU A 216 -13.85 0.41 21.57
C LEU A 216 -13.53 -1.04 21.95
N LEU A 217 -14.34 -1.68 22.81
CA LEU A 217 -14.13 -3.08 23.16
C LEU A 217 -14.25 -4.00 21.95
N MET A 218 -15.24 -3.82 21.07
CA MET A 218 -15.36 -4.59 19.83
C MET A 218 -14.11 -4.42 18.94
N THR A 219 -13.56 -3.20 18.87
CA THR A 219 -12.33 -2.92 18.14
C THR A 219 -11.15 -3.69 18.75
N LEU A 220 -10.97 -3.62 20.07
CA LEU A 220 -9.85 -4.26 20.78
C LEU A 220 -9.89 -5.79 20.71
N TYR A 221 -11.07 -6.38 20.56
CA TYR A 221 -11.28 -7.82 20.37
C TYR A 221 -11.40 -8.25 18.90
N GLU A 222 -11.21 -7.34 17.95
CA GLU A 222 -11.36 -7.59 16.50
C GLU A 222 -12.72 -8.19 16.09
N ALA A 223 -13.78 -7.85 16.82
CA ALA A 223 -15.13 -8.34 16.56
C ALA A 223 -15.87 -7.42 15.57
N PRO A 224 -16.15 -7.83 14.32
CA PRO A 224 -16.82 -6.97 13.35
C PRO A 224 -18.31 -6.80 13.67
N GLU A 225 -18.84 -5.58 13.53
CA GLU A 225 -20.28 -5.36 13.42
C GLU A 225 -20.79 -6.03 12.12
N LEU A 226 -21.71 -6.98 12.25
CA LEU A 226 -22.39 -7.57 11.09
C LEU A 226 -23.41 -6.56 10.54
N PRO A 227 -23.32 -6.15 9.26
CA PRO A 227 -24.31 -5.26 8.67
C PRO A 227 -25.69 -5.93 8.69
N PRO A 228 -26.78 -5.17 8.88
CA PRO A 228 -28.13 -5.74 8.77
C PRO A 228 -28.35 -6.32 7.36
N PRO A 229 -29.18 -7.37 7.22
CA PRO A 229 -29.45 -7.97 5.91
C PRO A 229 -30.06 -6.93 4.97
N LEU A 230 -29.61 -6.94 3.71
CA LEU A 230 -30.11 -6.05 2.67
C LEU A 230 -31.63 -6.22 2.51
N GLY A 231 -32.37 -5.11 2.62
CA GLY A 231 -33.81 -5.09 2.33
C GLY A 231 -34.09 -5.32 0.85
N ASN A 232 -35.28 -5.85 0.53
CA ASN A 232 -35.68 -6.06 -0.86
C ASN A 232 -36.00 -4.74 -1.57
N ASN A 233 -35.53 -4.61 -2.82
CA ASN A 233 -35.77 -3.46 -3.68
C ASN A 233 -37.29 -3.30 -3.98
N PRO A 234 -37.91 -2.16 -3.62
CA PRO A 234 -39.36 -1.95 -3.78
C PRO A 234 -39.81 -1.71 -5.23
N PHE A 235 -38.91 -1.68 -6.21
CA PHE A 235 -39.22 -1.39 -7.62
C PHE A 235 -39.12 -2.59 -8.57
N ILE A 236 -38.88 -3.82 -8.05
CA ILE A 236 -38.86 -5.02 -8.90
C ILE A 236 -40.29 -5.55 -9.07
N ASN A 237 -40.99 -5.05 -10.10
CA ASN A 237 -42.18 -5.70 -10.61
C ASN A 237 -41.79 -6.99 -11.33
N LYS A 238 -42.27 -8.13 -10.81
CA LYS A 238 -42.20 -9.43 -11.49
C LYS A 238 -42.95 -9.37 -12.82
N LYS A 239 -42.24 -9.56 -13.93
CA LYS A 239 -42.56 -10.61 -14.92
C LYS A 239 -41.50 -10.77 -16.00
N GLU A 240 -41.21 -12.05 -16.23
CA GLU A 240 -40.65 -12.69 -17.43
C GLU A 240 -39.20 -12.37 -17.83
N SER A 241 -38.30 -13.30 -17.51
CA SER A 241 -37.29 -13.75 -18.46
C SER A 241 -36.89 -15.20 -18.21
N LYS A 242 -36.70 -15.91 -19.32
CA LYS A 242 -36.44 -17.33 -19.48
C LYS A 242 -35.02 -17.74 -19.04
N SER A 243 -34.89 -19.05 -18.80
CA SER A 243 -33.68 -19.91 -18.82
C SER A 243 -32.49 -19.49 -17.96
N VAL A 244 -32.39 -20.13 -16.79
CA VAL A 244 -31.15 -20.31 -16.03
C VAL A 244 -30.52 -21.62 -16.51
N ASP A 245 -29.62 -21.52 -17.48
CA ASP A 245 -28.54 -22.49 -17.70
C ASP A 245 -27.45 -21.78 -18.52
N GLN A 246 -26.20 -21.98 -18.11
CA GLN A 246 -24.95 -21.32 -18.54
C GLN A 246 -24.58 -20.04 -17.77
N LEU A 247 -24.16 -20.21 -16.52
CA LEU A 247 -23.04 -19.41 -16.00
C LEU A 247 -21.77 -20.22 -16.29
N PRO A 248 -20.78 -19.67 -17.01
CA PRO A 248 -19.50 -20.35 -17.15
C PRO A 248 -18.84 -20.46 -15.77
N ASN A 249 -18.32 -21.64 -15.48
CA ASN A 249 -17.24 -21.83 -14.51
C ASN A 249 -16.14 -20.83 -14.86
N ILE A 250 -15.78 -19.94 -13.94
CA ILE A 250 -14.64 -19.04 -14.12
C ILE A 250 -13.38 -19.89 -13.97
N THR A 251 -12.88 -20.39 -15.10
CA THR A 251 -11.44 -20.43 -15.38
C THR A 251 -10.92 -18.99 -15.31
N VAL A 252 -9.79 -18.75 -14.65
CA VAL A 252 -9.21 -17.40 -14.46
C VAL A 252 -9.02 -16.71 -15.81
N ASP A 253 -9.97 -15.84 -16.17
CA ASP A 253 -9.87 -14.90 -17.29
C ASP A 253 -9.86 -13.50 -16.68
N VAL A 254 -8.68 -13.05 -16.29
CA VAL A 254 -8.46 -11.66 -15.87
C VAL A 254 -8.44 -10.86 -17.16
N GLY A 255 -9.64 -10.49 -17.62
CA GLY A 255 -9.94 -10.16 -19.03
C GLY A 255 -8.98 -9.22 -19.75
N ASP A 256 -9.14 -9.14 -21.08
CA ASP A 256 -8.27 -8.36 -21.97
C ASP A 256 -8.01 -6.95 -21.44
N ALA A 257 -6.75 -6.66 -21.13
CA ALA A 257 -6.31 -5.36 -20.61
C ALA A 257 -6.71 -4.20 -21.54
N ALA A 258 -6.78 -4.45 -22.85
CA ALA A 258 -7.24 -3.48 -23.83
C ALA A 258 -8.74 -3.17 -23.70
N GLU A 259 -9.58 -4.14 -23.35
CA GLU A 259 -11.01 -3.95 -23.07
C GLU A 259 -11.22 -3.24 -21.74
N ILE A 260 -10.47 -3.62 -20.70
CA ILE A 260 -10.53 -2.98 -19.38
C ILE A 260 -10.17 -1.51 -19.47
N TYR A 261 -9.13 -1.19 -20.24
CA TYR A 261 -8.76 0.18 -20.54
C TYR A 261 -9.90 0.94 -21.24
N ASP A 262 -10.55 0.36 -22.26
CA ASP A 262 -11.67 1.01 -22.95
C ASP A 262 -12.84 1.30 -21.99
N ILE A 263 -13.18 0.36 -21.10
CA ILE A 263 -14.21 0.54 -20.06
C ILE A 263 -13.79 1.67 -19.11
N ALA A 264 -12.54 1.66 -18.64
CA ALA A 264 -12.00 2.69 -17.76
C ALA A 264 -12.07 4.08 -18.41
N VAL A 265 -11.70 4.20 -19.68
CA VAL A 265 -11.81 5.45 -20.46
C VAL A 265 -13.27 5.90 -20.62
N GLN A 266 -14.21 4.98 -20.82
CA GLN A 266 -15.64 5.33 -20.86
C GLN A 266 -16.12 5.91 -19.53
N LEU A 267 -15.71 5.31 -18.40
CA LEU A 267 -16.06 5.78 -17.06
C LEU A 267 -15.46 7.16 -16.77
N THR A 268 -14.21 7.43 -17.16
CA THR A 268 -13.61 8.76 -16.97
C THR A 268 -14.26 9.83 -17.84
N ARG A 269 -14.71 9.47 -19.05
CA ARG A 269 -15.49 10.37 -19.92
C ARG A 269 -16.85 10.71 -19.34
N GLN A 270 -17.50 9.75 -18.68
CA GLN A 270 -18.80 9.92 -18.02
C GLN A 270 -18.70 10.52 -16.61
N ILE A 271 -17.48 10.63 -16.05
CA ILE A 271 -17.23 11.04 -14.67
C ILE A 271 -17.95 10.08 -13.68
N ASP A 272 -18.05 8.79 -14.03
CA ASP A 272 -18.70 7.77 -13.21
C ASP A 272 -17.74 7.21 -12.15
N MET A 273 -17.58 7.97 -11.06
CA MET A 273 -16.76 7.55 -9.91
C MET A 273 -17.27 6.26 -9.24
N PRO A 274 -18.59 6.04 -9.06
CA PRO A 274 -19.11 4.76 -8.59
C PRO A 274 -18.71 3.58 -9.49
N GLY A 275 -18.91 3.70 -10.81
CA GLY A 275 -18.54 2.68 -11.79
C GLY A 275 -17.04 2.42 -11.80
N TRP A 276 -16.22 3.46 -11.71
CA TRP A 276 -14.76 3.36 -11.57
C TRP A 276 -14.33 2.55 -10.34
N ARG A 277 -14.91 2.86 -9.16
CA ARG A 277 -14.64 2.12 -7.92
C ARG A 277 -15.09 0.66 -8.02
N GLN A 278 -16.23 0.40 -8.66
CA GLN A 278 -16.71 -0.96 -8.90
C GLN A 278 -15.78 -1.73 -9.84
N LEU A 279 -15.28 -1.10 -10.91
CA LEU A 279 -14.30 -1.69 -11.83
C LEU A 279 -13.03 -2.08 -11.08
N ILE A 280 -12.43 -1.15 -10.31
CA ILE A 280 -11.24 -1.43 -9.49
C ILE A 280 -11.50 -2.60 -8.54
N LYS A 281 -12.61 -2.58 -7.81
CA LYS A 281 -12.96 -3.65 -6.85
C LYS A 281 -13.10 -5.01 -7.54
N LYS A 282 -13.68 -5.04 -8.75
CA LYS A 282 -13.87 -6.26 -9.53
C LYS A 282 -12.54 -6.83 -10.04
N ILE A 283 -11.55 -5.99 -10.33
CA ILE A 283 -10.27 -6.41 -10.93
C ILE A 283 -9.20 -6.75 -9.87
N ARG A 284 -9.15 -6.03 -8.74
CA ARG A 284 -8.11 -6.19 -7.70
C ARG A 284 -7.92 -7.62 -7.21
N VAL A 285 -9.01 -8.26 -6.77
CA VAL A 285 -8.94 -9.60 -6.17
C VAL A 285 -8.54 -10.66 -7.21
N PRO A 286 -9.12 -10.70 -8.42
CA PRO A 286 -8.65 -11.58 -9.48
C PRO A 286 -7.18 -11.40 -9.85
N VAL A 287 -6.68 -10.17 -9.97
CA VAL A 287 -5.27 -9.90 -10.30
C VAL A 287 -4.34 -10.40 -9.19
N ASN A 288 -4.64 -10.11 -7.92
CA ASN A 288 -3.86 -10.61 -6.79
C ASN A 288 -3.82 -12.15 -6.78
N ASN A 289 -4.97 -12.80 -6.94
CA ASN A 289 -5.05 -14.26 -7.03
C ASN A 289 -4.25 -14.81 -8.21
N ALA A 290 -4.33 -14.19 -9.39
CA ALA A 290 -3.59 -14.59 -10.57
C ALA A 290 -2.07 -14.50 -10.35
N LEU A 291 -1.58 -13.44 -9.72
CA LEU A 291 -0.16 -13.30 -9.36
C LEU A 291 0.30 -14.37 -8.36
N LEU A 292 -0.53 -14.71 -7.37
CA LEU A 292 -0.22 -15.78 -6.42
C LEU A 292 -0.21 -17.16 -7.10
N GLN A 293 -1.17 -17.45 -7.99
CA GLN A 293 -1.19 -18.70 -8.75
C GLN A 293 -0.02 -18.81 -9.73
N TRP A 294 0.29 -17.71 -10.45
CA TRP A 294 1.46 -17.60 -11.33
C TRP A 294 2.73 -17.95 -10.56
N ARG A 295 2.91 -17.39 -9.36
CA ARG A 295 4.07 -17.67 -8.53
C ARG A 295 4.17 -19.15 -8.16
N ILE A 296 3.09 -19.73 -7.64
CA ILE A 296 3.04 -21.14 -7.24
C ILE A 296 3.40 -22.03 -8.43
N HIS A 297 2.88 -21.70 -9.61
CA HIS A 297 3.19 -22.41 -10.85
C HIS A 297 4.69 -22.37 -11.17
N ILE A 298 5.30 -21.18 -11.19
CA ILE A 298 6.74 -21.02 -11.50
C ILE A 298 7.64 -21.75 -10.49
N GLU A 299 7.26 -21.75 -9.20
CA GLU A 299 8.01 -22.45 -8.15
C GLU A 299 7.87 -23.99 -8.28
N GLN A 300 6.70 -24.49 -8.69
CA GLN A 300 6.43 -25.94 -8.83
C GLN A 300 7.02 -26.55 -10.09
N THR A 301 7.00 -25.84 -11.22
CA THR A 301 7.44 -26.40 -12.51
C THR A 301 8.97 -26.45 -12.65
N GLN A 302 9.71 -25.82 -11.74
CA GLN A 302 11.15 -25.54 -11.90
C GLN A 302 11.49 -24.85 -13.24
N GLU A 303 10.49 -24.28 -13.95
CA GLU A 303 10.73 -23.33 -15.04
C GLU A 303 11.43 -22.06 -14.53
N GLY A 304 11.67 -21.95 -13.22
CA GLY A 304 12.67 -21.08 -12.60
C GLY A 304 14.08 -21.14 -13.23
N SER A 305 14.41 -22.12 -14.08
CA SER A 305 15.65 -22.11 -14.89
C SER A 305 15.51 -21.46 -16.28
N LYS A 306 14.29 -21.18 -16.76
CA LYS A 306 14.03 -20.48 -18.04
C LYS A 306 14.16 -18.96 -17.87
N ASP A 307 14.41 -18.26 -18.99
CA ASP A 307 14.78 -16.84 -19.06
C ASP A 307 13.95 -15.96 -18.11
N TRP A 308 14.59 -15.06 -17.36
CA TRP A 308 13.91 -14.14 -16.44
C TRP A 308 12.86 -13.28 -17.14
N LYS A 309 13.02 -13.05 -18.45
CA LYS A 309 12.06 -12.34 -19.29
C LYS A 309 10.71 -13.04 -19.35
N GLU A 310 10.69 -14.35 -19.60
CA GLU A 310 9.44 -15.13 -19.68
C GLU A 310 8.68 -15.08 -18.34
N ARG A 311 9.41 -15.13 -17.22
CA ARG A 311 8.81 -15.01 -15.89
C ARG A 311 8.17 -13.63 -15.70
N VAL A 312 8.90 -12.57 -15.99
CA VAL A 312 8.38 -11.21 -15.82
C VAL A 312 7.23 -10.93 -16.80
N ASP A 313 7.29 -11.46 -18.02
CA ASP A 313 6.17 -11.41 -18.97
C ASP A 313 4.91 -12.06 -18.38
N GLY A 314 5.00 -13.25 -17.78
CA GLY A 314 3.87 -13.92 -17.14
C GLY A 314 3.28 -13.12 -15.96
N ALA A 315 4.15 -12.54 -15.12
CA ALA A 315 3.71 -11.66 -14.03
C ALA A 315 3.03 -10.38 -14.56
N MET A 316 3.58 -9.78 -15.61
CA MET A 316 3.02 -8.58 -16.26
C MET A 316 1.67 -8.87 -16.90
N GLN A 317 1.47 -10.05 -17.52
CA GLN A 317 0.17 -10.46 -18.05
C GLN A 317 -0.89 -10.57 -16.94
N CYS A 318 -0.53 -11.15 -15.78
CA CYS A 318 -1.44 -11.22 -14.64
C CYS A 318 -1.81 -9.82 -14.11
N ALA A 319 -0.85 -8.90 -14.11
CA ALA A 319 -1.02 -7.55 -13.56
C ALA A 319 -1.63 -6.53 -14.54
N ALA A 320 -1.58 -6.81 -15.85
CA ALA A 320 -1.95 -5.88 -16.93
C ALA A 320 -3.31 -5.15 -16.73
N PRO A 321 -4.37 -5.80 -16.22
CA PRO A 321 -5.63 -5.12 -15.89
C PRO A 321 -5.49 -3.91 -14.94
N LEU A 322 -4.62 -3.98 -13.93
CA LEU A 322 -4.39 -2.85 -13.02
C LEU A 322 -3.61 -1.73 -13.70
N PHE A 323 -2.64 -2.07 -14.56
CA PHE A 323 -1.93 -1.08 -15.38
C PHE A 323 -2.87 -0.35 -16.34
N ALA A 324 -3.77 -1.09 -17.00
CA ALA A 324 -4.78 -0.53 -17.90
C ALA A 324 -5.67 0.51 -17.20
N ILE A 325 -6.18 0.21 -16.00
CA ILE A 325 -6.96 1.15 -15.20
C ILE A 325 -6.10 2.37 -14.82
N ALA A 326 -4.89 2.15 -14.31
CA ALA A 326 -4.00 3.23 -13.92
C ALA A 326 -3.74 4.20 -15.09
N LEU A 327 -3.43 3.68 -16.27
CA LEU A 327 -3.12 4.47 -17.46
C LEU A 327 -4.34 5.25 -17.97
N ALA A 328 -5.54 4.63 -18.00
CA ALA A 328 -6.78 5.32 -18.35
C ALA A 328 -7.09 6.49 -17.40
N GLY A 329 -6.78 6.31 -16.11
CA GLY A 329 -6.95 7.35 -15.09
C GLY A 329 -6.05 8.56 -15.36
N ILE A 330 -4.77 8.32 -15.67
CA ILE A 330 -3.79 9.37 -15.99
C ILE A 330 -4.16 10.09 -17.28
N GLU A 331 -4.38 9.34 -18.35
CA GLU A 331 -4.67 9.86 -19.69
C GLU A 331 -5.92 10.76 -19.69
N SER A 332 -6.89 10.47 -18.82
CA SER A 332 -8.08 11.30 -18.68
C SER A 332 -7.77 12.77 -18.31
N GLY A 333 -6.60 13.05 -17.74
CA GLY A 333 -6.20 14.37 -17.26
C GLY A 333 -7.02 14.86 -16.05
N ARG A 334 -7.86 14.00 -15.47
CA ARG A 334 -8.82 14.34 -14.42
C ARG A 334 -8.28 13.99 -13.03
N PRO A 335 -8.18 14.95 -12.09
CA PRO A 335 -7.70 14.70 -10.72
C PRO A 335 -8.47 13.61 -9.97
N GLU A 336 -9.76 13.43 -10.27
CA GLU A 336 -10.63 12.43 -9.63
C GLU A 336 -10.20 11.00 -9.96
N PHE A 337 -9.56 10.81 -11.11
CA PHE A 337 -9.15 9.52 -11.65
C PHE A 337 -7.63 9.38 -11.77
N SER A 338 -6.83 10.39 -11.45
CA SER A 338 -5.37 10.34 -11.64
C SER A 338 -4.59 9.92 -10.39
N ASP A 339 -5.24 9.82 -9.22
CA ASP A 339 -4.61 9.30 -8.00
C ASP A 339 -4.52 7.78 -8.02
N GLN A 340 -3.41 7.28 -8.57
CA GLN A 340 -3.18 5.86 -8.79
C GLN A 340 -2.21 5.23 -7.78
N ARG A 341 -2.07 5.84 -6.60
CA ARG A 341 -1.16 5.36 -5.54
C ARG A 341 -1.58 4.02 -4.97
N ALA A 342 -2.88 3.82 -4.80
CA ALA A 342 -3.41 2.57 -4.25
C ALA A 342 -3.19 1.38 -5.21
N LEU A 343 -3.22 1.61 -6.54
CA LEU A 343 -2.95 0.56 -7.52
C LEU A 343 -1.44 0.21 -7.59
N PHE A 344 -0.56 1.19 -7.39
CA PHE A 344 0.87 0.91 -7.20
C PHE A 344 1.09 0.02 -5.97
N ASP A 345 0.45 0.36 -4.85
CA ASP A 345 0.56 -0.40 -3.60
C ASP A 345 0.05 -1.85 -3.76
N ASP A 346 -1.06 -2.05 -4.47
CA ASP A 346 -1.60 -3.39 -4.78
C ASP A 346 -0.59 -4.28 -5.53
N LEU A 347 0.31 -3.69 -6.34
CA LEU A 347 1.32 -4.40 -7.13
C LEU A 347 2.67 -4.53 -6.42
N TYR A 348 3.03 -3.54 -5.60
CA TYR A 348 4.29 -3.53 -4.86
C TYR A 348 4.20 -4.31 -3.54
N ASN A 349 3.06 -4.22 -2.85
CA ASN A 349 2.75 -4.88 -1.58
C ASN A 349 1.65 -5.94 -1.78
N ILE A 350 1.89 -6.88 -2.71
CA ILE A 350 0.94 -7.96 -3.02
C ILE A 350 0.58 -8.73 -1.74
N SER A 351 -0.70 -8.72 -1.38
CA SER A 351 -1.21 -9.47 -0.22
C SER A 351 -0.97 -10.97 -0.39
N GLY A 352 -0.49 -11.63 0.66
CA GLY A 352 -0.13 -13.06 0.64
C GLY A 352 1.20 -13.38 -0.07
N TRP A 353 1.98 -12.38 -0.48
CA TRP A 353 3.25 -12.63 -1.17
C TRP A 353 4.33 -13.19 -0.24
N ASN A 354 4.75 -14.43 -0.50
CA ASN A 354 5.82 -15.08 0.24
C ASN A 354 7.19 -14.40 -0.05
N ARG A 355 7.99 -14.08 0.97
CA ARG A 355 9.30 -13.42 0.77
C ARG A 355 10.49 -14.38 0.72
N ALA A 356 10.24 -15.68 0.84
CA ALA A 356 11.26 -16.72 0.69
C ALA A 356 11.25 -17.31 -0.74
N GLY A 357 12.37 -17.90 -1.14
CA GLY A 357 12.51 -18.61 -2.42
C GLY A 357 13.50 -17.95 -3.38
N LEU A 358 13.33 -18.22 -4.67
CA LEU A 358 14.22 -17.70 -5.71
C LEU A 358 14.10 -16.17 -5.80
N MET A 359 15.21 -15.45 -5.65
CA MET A 359 15.23 -13.99 -5.62
C MET A 359 14.61 -13.32 -6.86
N SER A 360 14.71 -13.96 -8.02
CA SER A 360 14.09 -13.45 -9.26
C SER A 360 12.55 -13.53 -9.27
N VAL A 361 11.96 -14.37 -8.41
CA VAL A 361 10.51 -14.48 -8.19
C VAL A 361 10.10 -13.66 -6.96
N VAL A 362 10.88 -13.71 -5.87
CA VAL A 362 10.62 -12.92 -4.67
C VAL A 362 10.57 -11.43 -4.98
N LYS A 363 11.45 -10.93 -5.85
CA LYS A 363 11.52 -9.52 -6.26
C LYS A 363 10.60 -9.14 -7.43
N THR A 364 9.70 -10.02 -7.86
CA THR A 364 8.69 -9.67 -8.89
C THR A 364 7.86 -8.43 -8.54
N PRO A 365 7.40 -8.20 -7.29
CA PRO A 365 6.69 -6.97 -6.93
C PRO A 365 7.53 -5.70 -7.18
N THR A 366 8.85 -5.78 -6.98
CA THR A 366 9.77 -4.68 -7.30
C THR A 366 9.86 -4.45 -8.81
N ALA A 367 9.88 -5.51 -9.62
CA ALA A 367 9.81 -5.37 -11.08
C ALA A 367 8.48 -4.74 -11.51
N LEU A 368 7.35 -5.24 -11.01
CA LEU A 368 6.02 -4.65 -11.29
C LEU A 368 5.97 -3.17 -10.90
N GLY A 369 6.54 -2.81 -9.75
CA GLY A 369 6.69 -1.42 -9.33
C GLY A 369 7.51 -0.57 -10.31
N TYR A 370 8.65 -1.07 -10.80
CA TYR A 370 9.47 -0.43 -11.83
C TYR A 370 8.69 -0.18 -13.12
N PHE A 371 7.95 -1.18 -13.61
CA PHE A 371 7.06 -0.99 -14.77
C PHE A 371 5.99 0.05 -14.46
N TYR A 372 5.40 0.02 -13.27
CA TYR A 372 4.28 0.87 -12.92
C TYR A 372 4.64 2.35 -12.98
N HIS A 373 5.68 2.77 -12.25
CA HIS A 373 6.05 4.18 -12.27
C HIS A 373 6.60 4.60 -13.64
N SER A 374 7.26 3.69 -14.38
CA SER A 374 7.77 3.98 -15.72
C SER A 374 6.66 4.21 -16.73
N LEU A 375 5.64 3.35 -16.75
CA LEU A 375 4.48 3.49 -17.64
C LEU A 375 3.60 4.68 -17.26
N HIS A 376 3.35 4.86 -15.96
CA HIS A 376 2.63 6.01 -15.43
C HIS A 376 3.34 7.31 -15.79
N GLY A 377 4.66 7.37 -15.57
CA GLY A 377 5.50 8.50 -15.90
C GLY A 377 5.55 8.80 -17.39
N ALA A 378 5.64 7.76 -18.23
CA ALA A 378 5.59 7.91 -19.68
C ALA A 378 4.28 8.54 -20.16
N MET A 379 3.14 8.04 -19.67
CA MET A 379 1.84 8.61 -20.00
C MET A 379 1.71 10.06 -19.52
N CYS A 380 2.12 10.34 -18.28
CA CYS A 380 2.17 11.71 -17.74
C CYS A 380 3.02 12.64 -18.61
N SER A 381 4.18 12.19 -19.08
CA SER A 381 5.06 12.97 -19.94
C SER A 381 4.40 13.29 -21.28
N LEU A 382 3.70 12.32 -21.87
CA LEU A 382 2.99 12.49 -23.15
C LEU A 382 1.85 13.50 -23.07
N ILE A 383 1.13 13.55 -21.94
CA ILE A 383 0.02 14.50 -21.73
C ILE A 383 0.45 15.82 -21.06
N GLY A 384 1.75 16.01 -20.79
CA GLY A 384 2.28 17.24 -20.17
C GLY A 384 1.99 17.37 -18.66
N ASN A 385 1.69 16.28 -17.94
CA ASN A 385 1.34 16.30 -16.51
C ASN A 385 2.51 15.84 -15.62
N TYR A 386 3.58 16.64 -15.57
CA TYR A 386 4.82 16.28 -14.88
C TYR A 386 4.66 16.23 -13.35
N GLU A 387 3.75 17.04 -12.80
CA GLU A 387 3.48 17.04 -11.36
C GLU A 387 2.95 15.67 -10.89
N THR A 388 2.04 15.05 -11.65
CA THR A 388 1.49 13.73 -11.30
C THR A 388 2.56 12.64 -11.40
N ALA A 389 3.43 12.69 -12.42
CA ALA A 389 4.59 11.79 -12.52
C ALA A 389 5.51 11.89 -11.31
N LEU A 390 5.82 13.12 -10.89
CA LEU A 390 6.74 13.38 -9.78
C LEU A 390 6.14 13.08 -8.41
N LYS A 391 4.84 13.36 -8.21
CA LYS A 391 4.10 12.95 -7.01
C LYS A 391 4.17 11.45 -6.77
N LEU A 392 4.08 10.63 -7.83
CA LEU A 392 4.20 9.19 -7.71
C LEU A 392 5.60 8.80 -7.21
N VAL A 393 6.66 9.32 -7.82
CA VAL A 393 8.02 8.91 -7.42
C VAL A 393 8.50 9.49 -6.09
N ASP A 394 7.87 10.56 -5.61
CA ASP A 394 8.11 11.12 -4.27
C ASP A 394 7.50 10.24 -3.14
N ILE A 395 6.69 9.22 -3.47
CA ILE A 395 6.13 8.28 -2.49
C ILE A 395 7.25 7.49 -1.82
N VAL A 396 7.18 7.41 -0.49
CA VAL A 396 8.12 6.65 0.32
C VAL A 396 7.67 5.20 0.41
N VAL A 397 8.56 4.28 0.06
CA VAL A 397 8.34 2.84 0.06
C VAL A 397 9.44 2.13 0.85
N LYS A 398 9.16 0.92 1.32
CA LYS A 398 10.14 0.09 2.04
C LYS A 398 11.23 -0.41 1.10
N VAL A 399 12.50 -0.21 1.44
CA VAL A 399 13.69 -0.66 0.69
C VAL A 399 14.31 -1.86 1.40
N GLY A 400 14.35 -3.01 0.72
CA GLY A 400 14.99 -4.21 1.25
C GLY A 400 14.30 -4.80 2.49
N GLU A 401 15.03 -5.63 3.24
CA GLU A 401 14.49 -6.36 4.39
C GLU A 401 14.72 -5.64 5.73
N ALA A 402 15.77 -4.83 5.83
CA ALA A 402 16.23 -4.16 7.06
C ALA A 402 15.43 -2.90 7.47
N GLY A 403 14.17 -2.76 7.04
CA GLY A 403 13.30 -1.66 7.48
C GLY A 403 13.67 -0.26 6.98
N HIS A 404 14.53 -0.14 5.96
CA HIS A 404 14.82 1.17 5.35
C HIS A 404 13.63 1.67 4.54
N TYR A 405 13.42 2.98 4.50
CA TYR A 405 12.38 3.62 3.70
C TYR A 405 13.00 4.70 2.83
N ALA A 406 12.63 4.74 1.56
CA ALA A 406 13.10 5.77 0.63
C ALA A 406 12.00 6.11 -0.38
N PRO A 407 12.01 7.35 -0.93
CA PRO A 407 11.22 7.66 -2.11
C PRO A 407 11.48 6.67 -3.25
N ILE A 408 10.47 6.40 -4.10
CA ILE A 408 10.62 5.51 -5.26
C ILE A 408 11.84 5.90 -6.11
N TYR A 409 12.04 7.20 -6.39
CA TYR A 409 13.19 7.68 -7.18
C TYR A 409 14.57 7.40 -6.54
N GLN A 410 14.63 7.00 -5.27
CA GLN A 410 15.86 6.59 -4.56
C GLN A 410 15.92 5.07 -4.32
N HIS A 411 14.95 4.30 -4.81
CA HIS A 411 14.93 2.86 -4.66
C HIS A 411 15.52 2.20 -5.93
N HIS A 412 16.77 1.75 -5.87
CA HIS A 412 17.48 1.11 -7.01
C HIS A 412 16.68 0.00 -7.70
N GLY A 413 16.04 -0.90 -6.95
CA GLY A 413 15.19 -1.95 -7.52
C GLY A 413 14.01 -1.42 -8.33
N LEU A 414 13.38 -0.33 -7.88
CA LEU A 414 12.32 0.35 -8.60
C LEU A 414 12.87 1.22 -9.74
N MET A 415 14.18 1.43 -9.85
CA MET A 415 14.81 2.11 -11.00
C MET A 415 15.43 1.10 -12.00
N GLY A 416 15.13 -0.20 -11.85
CA GLY A 416 15.56 -1.25 -12.79
C GLY A 416 16.70 -2.14 -12.30
N TRP A 417 17.34 -1.86 -11.16
CA TRP A 417 18.32 -2.75 -10.53
C TRP A 417 17.66 -3.73 -9.56
N THR A 418 16.87 -4.66 -10.11
CA THR A 418 16.21 -5.71 -9.34
C THR A 418 16.62 -7.08 -9.83
N SER A 419 16.76 -8.04 -8.91
CA SER A 419 17.12 -9.42 -9.24
C SER A 419 16.04 -10.14 -10.04
N ALA A 420 14.82 -9.61 -10.07
CA ALA A 420 13.77 -10.04 -10.99
C ALA A 420 14.09 -9.72 -12.46
N LEU A 421 14.89 -8.68 -12.72
CA LEU A 421 15.33 -8.23 -14.04
C LEU A 421 16.83 -8.49 -14.26
N ASN A 422 17.36 -9.54 -13.62
CA ASN A 422 18.76 -9.97 -13.72
C ASN A 422 19.79 -8.92 -13.24
N ASP A 423 19.37 -7.96 -12.40
CA ASP A 423 20.22 -6.91 -11.79
C ASP A 423 20.94 -5.97 -12.79
N THR A 424 20.60 -6.05 -14.08
CA THR A 424 21.21 -5.19 -15.12
C THR A 424 20.25 -4.12 -15.59
N VAL A 425 20.59 -2.84 -15.39
CA VAL A 425 19.77 -1.71 -15.87
C VAL A 425 19.64 -1.70 -17.39
N SER A 426 20.67 -2.06 -18.15
CA SER A 426 20.59 -2.13 -19.61
C SER A 426 19.60 -3.20 -20.09
N GLY A 427 19.56 -4.34 -19.40
CA GLY A 427 18.61 -5.42 -19.67
C GLY A 427 17.19 -5.03 -19.27
N ALA A 428 17.02 -4.44 -18.08
CA ALA A 428 15.74 -3.94 -17.57
C ALA A 428 15.14 -2.85 -18.48
N TRP A 429 15.96 -1.89 -18.93
CA TRP A 429 15.54 -0.84 -19.85
C TRP A 429 15.12 -1.42 -21.19
N LYS A 430 15.97 -2.24 -21.83
CA LYS A 430 15.65 -2.83 -23.13
C LYS A 430 14.35 -3.63 -23.07
N PHE A 431 14.17 -4.43 -22.01
CA PHE A 431 12.95 -5.19 -21.81
C PHE A 431 11.74 -4.27 -21.59
N LEU A 432 11.87 -3.17 -20.85
CA LEU A 432 10.80 -2.16 -20.70
C LEU A 432 10.49 -1.42 -22.01
N SER A 433 11.49 -0.94 -22.76
CA SER A 433 11.29 -0.12 -23.96
C SER A 433 10.73 -0.92 -25.15
N GLU A 434 11.06 -2.21 -25.24
CA GLU A 434 10.50 -3.14 -26.23
C GLU A 434 9.15 -3.76 -25.79
N SER A 435 8.61 -3.40 -24.62
CA SER A 435 7.41 -4.07 -24.11
C SER A 435 6.13 -3.76 -24.90
N ALA A 436 6.02 -2.59 -25.52
CA ALA A 436 4.89 -2.30 -26.42
C ALA A 436 4.88 -3.21 -27.65
N ASP A 437 6.05 -3.69 -28.11
CA ASP A 437 6.15 -4.63 -29.22
C ASP A 437 5.73 -6.06 -28.79
N ARG A 438 5.76 -6.36 -27.48
CA ARG A 438 5.38 -7.66 -26.90
C ARG A 438 3.95 -7.71 -26.38
N TRP A 439 3.43 -6.58 -25.91
CA TRP A 439 2.12 -6.49 -25.26
C TRP A 439 1.21 -5.54 -26.05
N PRO A 440 0.32 -6.06 -26.92
CA PRO A 440 -0.51 -5.25 -27.82
C PRO A 440 -1.37 -4.20 -27.11
N TRP A 441 -1.77 -4.46 -25.86
CA TRP A 441 -2.53 -3.50 -25.07
C TRP A 441 -1.74 -2.21 -24.76
N LEU A 442 -0.40 -2.29 -24.60
CA LEU A 442 0.44 -1.10 -24.44
C LEU A 442 0.50 -0.30 -25.75
N GLU A 443 0.70 -0.98 -26.87
CA GLU A 443 0.73 -0.31 -28.17
C GLU A 443 -0.57 0.44 -28.44
N LYS A 444 -1.72 -0.18 -28.13
CA LYS A 444 -3.04 0.44 -28.22
C LYS A 444 -3.16 1.69 -27.33
N ILE A 445 -2.83 1.57 -26.04
CA ILE A 445 -2.99 2.66 -25.07
C ILE A 445 -2.10 3.85 -25.41
N PHE A 446 -0.85 3.60 -25.82
CA PHE A 446 0.11 4.66 -26.09
C PHE A 446 0.05 5.21 -27.53
N GLY A 447 -0.82 4.68 -28.39
CA GLY A 447 -0.94 5.12 -29.79
C GLY A 447 0.22 4.68 -30.68
N GLY A 448 0.94 3.62 -30.31
CA GLY A 448 2.04 3.04 -31.08
C GLY A 448 3.38 2.96 -30.33
N SER A 449 4.23 2.00 -30.75
CA SER A 449 5.53 1.73 -30.11
C SER A 449 6.48 2.94 -30.10
N ALA A 450 6.48 3.78 -31.15
CA ALA A 450 7.31 4.98 -31.18
C ALA A 450 6.87 6.03 -30.13
N GLN A 451 5.56 6.23 -29.94
CA GLN A 451 5.04 7.17 -28.96
C GLN A 451 5.25 6.65 -27.54
N TYR A 452 5.06 5.34 -27.33
CA TYR A 452 5.41 4.64 -26.09
C TYR A 452 6.87 4.89 -25.66
N ARG A 453 7.82 4.61 -26.55
CA ARG A 453 9.26 4.82 -26.29
C ARG A 453 9.60 6.30 -26.07
N THR A 454 8.95 7.20 -26.81
CA THR A 454 9.11 8.65 -26.64
C THR A 454 8.68 9.09 -25.23
N GLY A 455 7.54 8.61 -24.75
CA GLY A 455 7.05 8.88 -23.39
C GLY A 455 8.01 8.38 -22.32
N LEU A 456 8.51 7.15 -22.45
CA LEU A 456 9.52 6.58 -21.54
C LEU A 456 10.80 7.43 -21.50
N CYS A 457 11.35 7.79 -22.67
CA CYS A 457 12.53 8.65 -22.74
C CYS A 457 12.29 9.99 -22.05
N ALA A 458 11.18 10.65 -22.35
CA ALA A 458 10.83 11.94 -21.75
C ALA A 458 10.71 11.82 -20.22
N TYR A 459 10.09 10.75 -19.73
CA TYR A 459 9.98 10.51 -18.29
C TYR A 459 11.34 10.29 -17.60
N TYR A 460 12.24 9.50 -18.17
CA TYR A 460 13.56 9.28 -17.55
C TYR A 460 14.47 10.51 -17.64
N MET A 461 14.33 11.35 -18.68
CA MET A 461 14.97 12.66 -18.73
C MET A 461 14.44 13.59 -17.62
N LEU A 462 13.12 13.58 -17.39
CA LEU A 462 12.48 14.30 -16.29
C LEU A 462 12.96 13.79 -14.91
N LEU A 463 13.14 12.48 -14.74
CA LEU A 463 13.71 11.91 -13.51
C LEU A 463 15.16 12.33 -13.28
N SER A 464 16.00 12.36 -14.33
CA SER A 464 17.38 12.85 -14.28
C SER A 464 17.42 14.32 -13.81
N LEU A 465 16.56 15.17 -14.39
CA LEU A 465 16.41 16.55 -13.92
C LEU A 465 15.95 16.61 -12.46
N ASN A 466 14.97 15.81 -12.05
CA ASN A 466 14.50 15.76 -10.67
C ASN A 466 15.60 15.31 -9.70
N GLU A 467 16.49 14.39 -10.10
CA GLU A 467 17.63 13.98 -9.30
C GLU A 467 18.65 15.10 -9.10
N LEU A 468 18.95 15.88 -10.15
CA LEU A 468 19.75 17.09 -10.02
C LEU A 468 19.12 18.04 -9.00
N VAL A 469 17.84 18.39 -9.15
CA VAL A 469 17.13 19.29 -8.24
C VAL A 469 17.21 18.79 -6.79
N CYS A 470 17.00 17.49 -6.56
CA CYS A 470 17.10 16.89 -5.23
C CYS A 470 18.50 17.04 -4.65
N ASN A 471 19.55 16.82 -5.45
CA ASN A 471 20.93 16.99 -5.02
C ASN A 471 21.25 18.44 -4.66
N VAL A 472 20.76 19.41 -5.44
CA VAL A 472 20.91 20.85 -5.14
C VAL A 472 20.33 21.18 -3.77
N THR A 473 19.13 20.67 -3.46
CA THR A 473 18.47 20.91 -2.16
C THR A 473 19.17 20.24 -0.99
N LYS A 474 19.70 19.03 -1.16
CA LYS A 474 20.36 18.27 -0.08
C LYS A 474 21.76 18.79 0.25
N ASN A 475 22.53 19.17 -0.78
CA ASN A 475 23.96 19.42 -0.66
C ASN A 475 24.35 20.91 -0.79
N ASN A 476 23.39 21.82 -0.63
CA ASN A 476 23.60 23.28 -0.69
C ASN A 476 24.39 23.71 -1.95
N ASN A 477 23.88 23.34 -3.13
CA ASN A 477 24.48 23.59 -4.46
C ASN A 477 25.77 22.82 -4.80
N LYS A 478 26.16 21.78 -4.04
CA LYS A 478 27.31 20.94 -4.38
C LYS A 478 26.87 19.63 -5.06
N LEU A 479 27.49 19.31 -6.19
CA LEU A 479 27.37 18.02 -6.88
C LEU A 479 28.54 17.10 -6.50
N SER A 480 28.25 15.83 -6.23
CA SER A 480 29.25 14.76 -6.09
C SER A 480 29.79 14.36 -7.47
N ASP A 481 31.01 13.84 -7.51
CA ASP A 481 31.63 13.40 -8.76
C ASP A 481 31.18 11.98 -9.19
N ASP A 482 30.43 11.26 -8.34
CA ASP A 482 29.90 9.91 -8.61
C ASP A 482 28.45 9.86 -9.12
N LEU A 483 27.84 11.03 -9.40
CA LEU A 483 26.46 11.17 -9.90
C LEU A 483 26.31 10.75 -11.38
N PRO A 484 25.07 10.44 -11.85
CA PRO A 484 23.84 10.21 -11.06
C PRO A 484 23.91 8.98 -10.16
N ASP A 485 23.25 9.06 -8.99
CA ASP A 485 23.30 8.04 -7.94
C ASP A 485 22.18 7.01 -8.13
N TYR A 486 20.99 7.45 -8.56
CA TYR A 486 19.78 6.61 -8.56
C TYR A 486 19.08 6.50 -9.91
N ILE A 487 19.16 7.51 -10.78
CA ILE A 487 18.42 7.48 -12.04
C ILE A 487 19.32 6.97 -13.17
N PRO A 488 19.02 5.82 -13.78
CA PRO A 488 19.81 5.33 -14.89
C PRO A 488 19.56 6.17 -16.14
N LEU A 489 20.64 6.53 -16.84
CA LEU A 489 20.58 7.30 -18.09
C LEU A 489 20.37 6.38 -19.30
N CYS A 490 19.41 5.46 -19.20
CA CYS A 490 19.24 4.36 -20.16
C CYS A 490 18.58 4.76 -21.48
N PHE A 491 17.85 5.89 -21.51
CA PHE A 491 17.27 6.43 -22.75
C PHE A 491 18.30 6.74 -23.85
N VAL A 492 19.60 6.83 -23.53
CA VAL A 492 20.66 7.04 -24.52
C VAL A 492 20.83 5.88 -25.51
N THR A 493 20.26 4.71 -25.20
CA THR A 493 20.30 3.54 -26.08
C THR A 493 19.16 3.49 -27.09
N GLU A 494 18.17 4.39 -26.99
CA GLU A 494 17.08 4.49 -27.96
C GLU A 494 17.52 5.19 -29.25
N ALA A 495 16.72 5.05 -30.31
CA ALA A 495 17.00 5.69 -31.59
C ALA A 495 17.00 7.23 -31.46
N PRO A 496 17.90 7.94 -32.17
CA PRO A 496 18.00 9.40 -32.10
C PRO A 496 16.65 10.11 -32.29
N GLU A 497 15.85 9.65 -33.26
CA GLU A 497 14.54 10.22 -33.61
C GLU A 497 13.54 10.12 -32.44
N ILE A 498 13.65 9.10 -31.58
CA ILE A 498 12.82 8.94 -30.38
C ILE A 498 13.30 9.90 -29.28
N THR A 499 14.62 9.97 -29.06
CA THR A 499 15.19 10.83 -28.02
C THR A 499 15.01 12.31 -28.34
N GLU A 500 15.13 12.72 -29.61
CA GLU A 500 14.87 14.08 -30.08
C GLU A 500 13.41 14.48 -29.88
N LYS A 501 12.47 13.59 -30.21
CA LYS A 501 11.04 13.80 -29.93
C LYS A 501 10.76 13.92 -28.43
N ALA A 502 11.42 13.12 -27.60
CA ALA A 502 11.26 13.17 -26.15
C ALA A 502 11.75 14.52 -25.58
N VAL A 503 12.89 15.00 -26.05
CA VAL A 503 13.42 16.33 -25.69
C VAL A 503 12.46 17.43 -26.15
N SER A 504 12.03 17.39 -27.41
CA SER A 504 11.10 18.38 -27.97
C SER A 504 9.77 18.41 -27.21
N LEU A 505 9.24 17.24 -26.82
CA LEU A 505 8.04 17.11 -26.01
C LEU A 505 8.21 17.81 -24.65
N LEU A 506 9.32 17.59 -23.96
CA LEU A 506 9.60 18.24 -22.68
C LEU A 506 9.78 19.76 -22.83
N GLN A 507 10.55 20.19 -23.84
CA GLN A 507 10.77 21.62 -24.12
C GLN A 507 9.48 22.34 -24.51
N SER A 508 8.54 21.66 -25.17
CA SER A 508 7.24 22.24 -25.54
C SER A 508 6.36 22.57 -24.32
N HIS A 509 6.67 22.00 -23.15
CA HIS A 509 6.04 22.31 -21.87
C HIS A 509 7.06 22.89 -20.88
N SER A 510 7.83 23.89 -21.31
CA SER A 510 8.87 24.52 -20.48
C SER A 510 8.34 25.03 -19.13
N GLU A 511 7.14 25.60 -19.08
CA GLU A 511 6.52 26.00 -17.80
C GLU A 511 6.42 24.83 -16.81
N MET A 512 6.06 23.64 -17.29
CA MET A 512 5.98 22.43 -16.46
C MET A 512 7.36 21.90 -16.06
N LEU A 513 8.38 22.03 -16.91
CA LEU A 513 9.77 21.74 -16.54
C LEU A 513 10.24 22.67 -15.41
N GLN A 514 9.87 23.95 -15.47
CA GLN A 514 10.24 24.93 -14.45
C GLN A 514 9.67 24.58 -13.08
N LEU A 515 8.42 24.11 -13.04
CA LEU A 515 7.78 23.65 -11.81
C LEU A 515 8.54 22.52 -11.10
N VAL A 516 9.36 21.73 -11.82
CA VAL A 516 10.14 20.62 -11.24
C VAL A 516 11.10 21.11 -10.15
N TRP A 517 11.75 22.26 -10.37
CA TRP A 517 12.68 22.86 -9.40
C TRP A 517 12.03 23.89 -8.49
N GLU A 518 11.03 24.63 -8.98
CA GLU A 518 10.30 25.60 -8.16
C GLU A 518 9.54 24.95 -7.01
N ARG A 519 8.94 23.77 -7.22
CA ARG A 519 8.27 23.01 -6.15
C ARG A 519 9.19 22.65 -4.98
N ARG A 520 10.51 22.69 -5.19
CA ARG A 520 11.54 22.42 -4.18
C ARG A 520 12.28 23.69 -3.74
N GLY A 521 11.79 24.87 -4.10
CA GLY A 521 12.36 26.17 -3.72
C GLY A 521 13.71 26.48 -4.37
N VAL A 522 14.07 25.75 -5.44
CA VAL A 522 15.32 25.99 -6.19
C VAL A 522 15.06 26.99 -7.29
N LYS A 523 15.96 27.97 -7.47
CA LYS A 523 15.83 28.99 -8.52
C LYS A 523 16.33 28.46 -9.86
N THR A 524 15.70 28.87 -10.97
CA THR A 524 16.12 28.52 -12.33
C THR A 524 17.61 28.76 -12.56
N LYS A 525 18.13 29.91 -12.11
CA LYS A 525 19.57 30.23 -12.22
C LYS A 525 20.47 29.17 -11.55
N GLN A 526 20.08 28.62 -10.40
CA GLN A 526 20.89 27.58 -9.73
C GLN A 526 20.94 26.29 -10.56
N ILE A 527 19.84 25.94 -11.23
CA ILE A 527 19.79 24.77 -12.11
C ILE A 527 20.66 25.00 -13.34
N LEU A 528 20.53 26.14 -14.01
CA LEU A 528 21.34 26.48 -15.19
C LEU A 528 22.84 26.54 -14.85
N ASP A 529 23.21 27.16 -13.73
CA ASP A 529 24.62 27.25 -13.30
C ASP A 529 25.24 25.85 -13.03
N LEU A 530 24.43 24.85 -12.67
CA LEU A 530 24.88 23.50 -12.33
C LEU A 530 24.68 22.48 -13.46
N TRP A 531 23.91 22.81 -14.50
CA TRP A 531 23.56 21.90 -15.58
C TRP A 531 24.78 21.39 -16.37
N PRO A 532 25.76 22.24 -16.78
CA PRO A 532 26.96 21.73 -17.46
C PRO A 532 27.73 20.70 -16.63
N ARG A 533 27.78 20.91 -15.30
CA ARG A 533 28.41 19.95 -14.39
C ARG A 533 27.62 18.65 -14.28
N TRP A 534 26.29 18.71 -14.29
CA TRP A 534 25.41 17.54 -14.32
C TRP A 534 25.59 16.72 -15.60
N ILE A 535 25.68 17.37 -16.77
CA ILE A 535 25.92 16.69 -18.05
C ILE A 535 27.30 16.03 -18.08
N LYS A 536 28.33 16.68 -17.55
CA LYS A 536 29.67 16.08 -17.40
C LYS A 536 29.67 14.85 -16.49
N ALA A 537 28.96 14.91 -15.36
CA ALA A 537 28.77 13.75 -14.47
C ALA A 537 28.04 12.61 -15.19
N SER A 538 26.97 12.95 -15.92
CA SER A 538 26.20 12.03 -16.75
C SER A 538 27.06 11.29 -17.78
N LYS A 539 27.94 12.00 -18.53
CA LYS A 539 28.90 11.37 -19.47
C LYS A 539 29.86 10.41 -18.75
N THR A 540 30.32 10.79 -17.55
CA THR A 540 31.21 9.95 -16.74
C THR A 540 30.51 8.66 -16.30
N TRP A 541 29.28 8.76 -15.83
CA TRP A 541 28.44 7.62 -15.44
C TRP A 541 28.17 6.69 -16.64
N LEU A 542 27.80 7.24 -17.79
CA LEU A 542 27.55 6.48 -19.02
C LEU A 542 28.77 5.65 -19.45
N ARG A 543 29.97 6.24 -19.37
CA ARG A 543 31.23 5.53 -19.67
C ARG A 543 31.48 4.39 -18.69
N LYS A 544 31.21 4.59 -17.39
CA LYS A 544 31.36 3.56 -16.35
C LYS A 544 30.39 2.39 -16.57
N VAL A 545 29.11 2.69 -16.84
CA VAL A 545 28.03 1.68 -16.88
C VAL A 545 27.97 0.93 -18.21
N TYR A 546 28.09 1.61 -19.35
CA TYR A 546 27.93 0.97 -20.67
C TYR A 546 29.24 0.46 -21.28
N GLN A 547 30.40 0.78 -20.70
CA GLN A 547 31.74 0.38 -21.18
C GLN A 547 31.95 0.60 -22.69
N SER A 548 31.20 1.52 -23.28
CA SER A 548 31.18 1.81 -24.71
C SER A 548 31.85 3.15 -24.96
N PRO A 549 32.99 3.19 -25.68
CA PRO A 549 33.64 4.44 -26.04
C PRO A 549 32.66 5.38 -26.77
N ARG A 550 31.82 4.85 -27.65
CA ARG A 550 30.90 5.64 -28.48
C ARG A 550 29.81 6.37 -27.68
N LEU A 551 29.30 5.76 -26.60
CA LEU A 551 28.25 6.36 -25.76
C LEU A 551 28.81 7.39 -24.77
N GLY A 552 30.10 7.30 -24.41
CA GLY A 552 30.76 8.30 -23.56
C GLY A 552 31.22 9.57 -24.29
N HIS A 553 31.40 9.50 -25.62
CA HIS A 553 31.87 10.62 -26.44
C HIS A 553 30.74 11.45 -27.06
N ARG A 554 29.52 10.91 -27.20
CA ARG A 554 28.37 11.69 -27.67
C ARG A 554 27.72 12.44 -26.51
N GLU A 555 27.29 13.66 -26.78
CA GLU A 555 26.42 14.39 -25.84
C GLU A 555 25.14 13.57 -25.58
N PRO A 556 24.76 13.34 -24.31
CA PRO A 556 23.53 12.64 -24.02
C PRO A 556 22.33 13.49 -24.49
N PRO A 557 21.23 12.90 -24.98
CA PRO A 557 20.16 13.66 -25.63
C PRO A 557 19.54 14.74 -24.73
N HIS A 558 19.50 14.49 -23.43
CA HIS A 558 18.97 15.46 -22.47
C HIS A 558 19.89 16.68 -22.26
N ALA A 559 21.12 16.72 -22.77
CA ALA A 559 22.01 17.88 -22.61
C ALA A 559 21.36 19.19 -23.06
N ILE A 560 20.56 19.14 -24.13
CA ILE A 560 19.87 20.30 -24.68
C ILE A 560 18.52 20.61 -24.02
N LEU A 561 18.11 19.83 -23.00
CA LEU A 561 16.79 19.91 -22.37
C LEU A 561 16.44 21.31 -21.86
N LEU A 562 17.44 22.05 -21.35
CA LEU A 562 17.25 23.35 -20.72
C LEU A 562 17.46 24.56 -21.65
N MET A 563 17.66 24.35 -22.96
CA MET A 563 17.75 25.43 -23.95
C MET A 563 16.66 26.50 -23.86
N PRO A 564 15.36 26.17 -23.62
CA PRO A 564 14.31 27.18 -23.50
C PRO A 564 14.51 28.19 -22.35
N PHE A 565 15.41 27.92 -21.41
CA PHE A 565 15.69 28.78 -20.25
C PHE A 565 16.97 29.62 -20.40
N GLY A 566 17.58 29.62 -21.59
CA GLY A 566 18.75 30.47 -21.90
C GLY A 566 20.09 29.75 -21.75
N GLU A 567 20.15 28.43 -21.91
CA GLU A 567 21.43 27.75 -22.13
C GLU A 567 21.97 28.04 -23.54
N ASP A 568 23.24 28.45 -23.62
CA ASP A 568 23.91 28.82 -24.86
C ASP A 568 24.38 27.55 -25.62
N PRO A 569 24.08 27.38 -26.92
CA PRO A 569 24.48 26.20 -27.70
C PRO A 569 25.99 26.02 -27.86
N GLU A 570 26.81 27.03 -27.54
CA GLU A 570 28.27 27.00 -27.72
C GLU A 570 28.97 25.93 -26.85
N PHE A 571 28.34 25.46 -25.77
CA PHE A 571 28.84 24.33 -24.97
C PHE A 571 28.75 22.95 -25.66
N ILE A 572 28.07 22.85 -26.80
CA ILE A 572 27.82 21.57 -27.50
C ILE A 572 29.01 21.16 -28.39
N ASN A 573 29.98 22.05 -28.62
CA ASN A 573 31.06 21.85 -29.59
C ASN A 573 32.49 21.81 -29.02
N GLU A 574 32.69 21.84 -27.70
CA GLU A 574 34.01 21.65 -27.11
C GLU A 574 34.14 20.27 -26.43
N ASP A 575 35.02 19.45 -27.02
CA ASP A 575 35.54 18.11 -26.67
C ASP A 575 34.81 16.85 -27.18
#